data_AF-A0AA51MPL7-F1
#
_entry.id   AF-A0AA51MPL7-F1
#
_cell.length_a   1.000
_cell.length_b   1.000
_cell.length_c   1.000
_cell.angle_alpha   90.00
_cell.angle_beta   90.00
_cell.angle_gamma   90.00
#
_symmetry.space_group_name_H-M   'P 1'
#
loop_
_entity.id
_entity.type
_entity.pdbx_description
1 polymer ?
#
loop_
_entity_poly.entity_id
_entity_poly.type
_entity_poly.pdbx_seq_one_letter_code
_entity_poly.pdbx_strand_id
1 'polypeptide(L)'
;MDSHGLLLFILWLAIAAGIVFFVRWLSGFLSKFKLPNDTRLLILIAFTGVLVIAALNFLWKQGNREPDPPVDAENTANPQKPRTELDLETYENTTYPALYGLRQDMLKQMDALHTFFGKVREWAEQMPEQRRFLQTIIDIRWSQQQQLRKAYQEIDRSRREFWLHYHTGEDRHVRTMFDDEAQRLQQRIQEALGDSREFQLAETEAIRDHLRDAETLLKAAKLPKPKKGQNLNTVFQPYSDQRRQTLLTTLTQRQETSITSNLGQLQHEETQIRTKLAYMVEYQKVNTDLLETTNDLILEWNKALIYNQYAQYRLLFAAEALEISVLLGITTESRDYAWLLKQLRELAPSILAQAEEERRVAAYSYNPEVDHSNRKSR
;
A
#
# COMPACT_ATOMS: atom_id res chain seq x y z
N MET A 1 -29.93 28.83 17.07
CA MET A 1 -28.61 28.22 17.32
C MET A 1 -28.81 26.72 17.26
N ASP A 2 -28.32 26.11 16.19
CA ASP A 2 -28.54 24.69 15.91
C ASP A 2 -27.92 23.83 17.00
N SER A 3 -28.63 22.79 17.43
CA SER A 3 -28.21 21.87 18.50
C SER A 3 -26.83 21.25 18.27
N HIS A 4 -26.41 21.13 17.01
CA HIS A 4 -25.05 20.71 16.62
C HIS A 4 -23.95 21.74 16.93
N GLY A 5 -24.22 23.03 16.74
CA GLY A 5 -23.23 24.07 17.06
C GLY A 5 -22.93 24.13 18.56
N LEU A 6 -23.93 23.89 19.40
CA LEU A 6 -23.79 23.87 20.86
C LEU A 6 -22.98 22.64 21.34
N LEU A 7 -23.19 21.47 20.73
CA LEU A 7 -22.41 20.26 21.04
C LEU A 7 -20.94 20.39 20.64
N LEU A 8 -20.65 20.94 19.46
CA LEU A 8 -19.28 21.19 19.01
C LEU A 8 -18.56 22.20 19.91
N PHE A 9 -19.28 23.22 20.39
CA PHE A 9 -18.74 24.20 21.33
C PHE A 9 -18.39 23.57 22.69
N ILE A 10 -19.27 22.73 23.24
CA ILE A 10 -19.01 22.00 24.49
C ILE A 10 -17.82 21.04 24.33
N LEU A 11 -17.72 20.35 23.19
CA LEU A 11 -16.60 19.46 22.89
C LEU A 11 -15.27 20.22 22.84
N TRP A 12 -15.25 21.41 22.23
CA TRP A 12 -14.10 22.31 22.20
C TRP A 12 -13.62 22.68 23.60
N LEU A 13 -14.55 23.05 24.48
CA LEU A 13 -14.27 23.38 25.88
C LEU A 13 -13.72 22.17 26.65
N ALA A 14 -14.29 20.98 26.43
CA ALA A 14 -13.83 19.75 27.09
C ALA A 14 -12.40 19.37 26.68
N ILE A 15 -12.06 19.48 25.39
CA ILE A 15 -10.71 19.18 24.88
C ILE A 15 -9.69 20.19 25.43
N ALA A 16 -10.02 21.49 25.40
CA ALA A 16 -9.16 22.53 25.94
C ALA A 16 -8.90 22.32 27.45
N ALA A 17 -9.94 22.03 28.22
CA ALA A 17 -9.81 21.71 29.63
C ALA A 17 -8.94 20.45 29.86
N GLY A 18 -9.15 19.40 29.07
CA GLY A 18 -8.36 18.16 29.14
C GLY A 18 -6.87 18.38 28.90
N ILE A 19 -6.50 19.21 27.91
CA ILE A 19 -5.10 19.57 27.64
C ILE A 19 -4.50 20.31 28.84
N VAL A 20 -5.23 21.26 29.43
CA VAL A 20 -4.74 22.02 30.61
C VAL A 20 -4.53 21.09 31.82
N PHE A 21 -5.47 20.17 32.08
CA PHE A 21 -5.31 19.18 33.15
C PHE A 21 -4.12 18.25 32.89
N PHE A 22 -3.95 17.79 31.65
CA PHE A 22 -2.83 16.95 31.27
C PHE A 22 -1.48 17.65 31.45
N VAL A 23 -1.35 18.91 31.04
CA VAL A 23 -0.12 19.70 31.21
C VAL A 23 0.21 19.86 32.70
N ARG A 24 -0.79 20.17 33.54
CA ARG A 24 -0.58 20.30 34.99
C ARG A 24 -0.19 18.98 35.64
N TRP A 25 -0.86 17.89 35.26
CA TRP A 25 -0.54 16.56 35.74
C TRP A 25 0.87 16.13 35.31
N LEU A 26 1.22 16.30 34.04
CA LEU A 26 2.51 15.91 33.48
C LEU A 26 3.65 16.72 34.11
N SER A 27 3.45 18.02 34.32
CA SER A 27 4.40 18.87 35.05
C SER A 27 4.62 18.37 36.48
N GLY A 28 3.55 18.02 37.20
CA GLY A 28 3.63 17.48 38.57
C GLY A 28 4.15 16.03 38.65
N PHE A 29 4.00 15.25 37.58
CA PHE A 29 4.55 13.92 37.45
C PHE A 29 6.06 13.99 37.20
N LEU A 30 6.49 14.82 36.24
CA LEU A 30 7.90 15.02 35.90
C LEU A 30 8.70 15.66 37.05
N SER A 31 8.07 16.42 37.94
CA SER A 31 8.74 16.96 39.12
C SER A 31 9.15 15.90 40.16
N LYS A 32 8.59 14.68 40.08
CA LYS A 32 8.97 13.56 40.95
C LYS A 32 10.26 12.86 40.50
N PHE A 33 10.70 13.11 39.26
CA PHE A 33 11.94 12.56 38.72
C PHE A 33 13.05 13.61 38.81
N LYS A 34 14.27 13.21 39.18
CA LYS A 34 15.46 14.07 39.20
C LYS A 34 15.98 14.35 37.78
N LEU A 35 15.13 14.90 36.92
CA LEU A 35 15.48 15.30 35.54
C LEU A 35 15.99 16.75 35.53
N PRO A 36 16.95 17.10 34.66
CA PRO A 36 17.30 18.49 34.39
C PRO A 36 16.09 19.29 33.86
N ASN A 37 16.01 20.58 34.18
CA ASN A 37 14.88 21.43 33.78
C ASN A 37 14.66 21.47 32.25
N ASP A 38 15.75 21.49 31.47
CA ASP A 38 15.68 21.52 30.01
C ASP A 38 15.08 20.22 29.44
N THR A 39 15.41 19.07 30.04
CA THR A 39 14.84 17.78 29.65
C THR A 39 13.35 17.70 30.01
N ARG A 40 12.93 18.25 31.15
CA ARG A 40 11.50 18.31 31.53
C ARG A 40 10.70 19.18 30.57
N LEU A 41 11.26 20.33 30.19
CA LEU A 41 10.63 21.26 29.26
C LEU A 41 10.51 20.65 27.86
N LEU A 42 11.55 19.96 27.37
CA LEU A 42 11.50 19.24 26.10
C LEU A 42 10.44 18.13 26.09
N ILE A 43 10.35 17.33 27.17
CA ILE A 43 9.31 16.29 27.29
C ILE A 43 7.92 16.93 27.32
N LEU A 44 7.75 18.02 28.08
CA LEU A 44 6.46 18.70 28.19
C LEU A 44 6.02 19.27 26.84
N ILE A 45 6.92 19.90 26.08
CA ILE A 45 6.63 20.42 24.73
C ILE A 45 6.33 19.27 23.77
N ALA A 46 7.11 18.18 23.79
CA ALA A 46 6.91 17.06 22.89
C ALA A 46 5.55 16.39 23.10
N PHE A 47 5.20 16.06 24.35
CA PHE A 47 3.93 15.41 24.65
C PHE A 47 2.73 16.35 24.47
N THR A 48 2.84 17.62 24.86
CA THR A 48 1.76 18.60 24.65
C THR A 48 1.57 18.89 23.17
N GLY A 49 2.66 18.99 22.40
CA GLY A 49 2.64 19.19 20.95
C GLY A 49 1.95 18.04 20.22
N VAL A 50 2.28 16.79 20.55
CA VAL A 50 1.60 15.60 19.98
C VAL A 50 0.11 15.60 20.33
N LEU A 51 -0.26 15.97 21.55
CA LEU A 51 -1.66 15.99 22.00
C LEU A 51 -2.47 17.09 21.30
N VAL A 52 -1.88 18.28 21.11
CA VAL A 52 -2.50 19.39 20.36
C VAL A 52 -2.67 19.02 18.88
N ILE A 53 -1.66 18.42 18.25
CA ILE A 53 -1.75 17.95 16.85
C ILE A 53 -2.81 16.85 16.71
N ALA A 54 -2.86 15.90 17.65
CA ALA A 54 -3.87 14.84 17.65
C ALA A 54 -5.29 15.41 17.84
N ALA A 55 -5.46 16.39 18.74
CA ALA A 55 -6.73 17.07 18.97
C ALA A 55 -7.18 17.87 17.74
N LEU A 56 -6.28 18.60 17.09
CA LEU A 56 -6.56 19.33 15.86
C LEU A 56 -6.92 18.38 14.71
N ASN A 57 -6.21 17.26 14.54
CA ASN A 57 -6.50 16.26 13.52
C ASN A 57 -7.85 15.56 13.76
N PHE A 58 -8.17 15.25 15.02
CA PHE A 58 -9.46 14.69 15.42
C PHE A 58 -10.61 15.66 15.15
N LEU A 59 -10.46 16.93 15.52
CA LEU A 59 -11.45 17.98 15.29
C LEU A 59 -11.62 18.29 13.81
N TRP A 60 -10.53 18.30 13.03
CA TRP A 60 -10.59 18.50 11.58
C TRP A 60 -11.31 17.33 10.89
N LYS A 61 -11.06 16.08 11.31
CA LYS A 61 -11.83 14.91 10.85
C LYS A 61 -13.29 14.95 11.27
N GLN A 62 -13.63 15.54 12.42
CA GLN A 62 -15.02 15.69 12.86
C GLN A 62 -15.77 16.81 12.10
N GLY A 63 -15.09 17.90 11.75
CA GLY A 63 -15.66 18.98 10.92
C GLY A 63 -15.85 18.57 9.45
N ASN A 64 -15.03 17.64 8.97
CA ASN A 64 -15.10 17.05 7.62
C ASN A 64 -15.69 15.63 7.61
N ARG A 65 -16.38 15.21 8.68
CA ARG A 65 -17.15 13.96 8.65
C ARG A 65 -18.32 14.16 7.71
N GLU A 66 -18.15 13.76 6.45
CA GLU A 66 -19.26 13.21 5.68
C GLU A 66 -19.96 12.16 6.57
N PRO A 67 -21.30 12.07 6.56
CA PRO A 67 -22.02 11.09 7.37
C PRO A 67 -21.39 9.71 7.12
N ASP A 68 -21.01 9.03 8.20
CA ASP A 68 -20.45 7.68 8.11
C ASP A 68 -21.40 6.82 7.23
N PRO A 69 -20.87 5.98 6.33
CA PRO A 69 -21.72 5.03 5.60
C PRO A 69 -22.48 4.19 6.63
N PRO A 70 -23.79 3.93 6.41
CA PRO A 70 -24.61 3.28 7.41
C PRO A 70 -24.01 1.91 7.74
N VAL A 71 -23.71 1.70 9.02
CA VAL A 71 -23.46 0.37 9.58
C VAL A 71 -24.70 -0.47 9.32
N ASP A 72 -24.49 -1.66 8.77
CA ASP A 72 -25.54 -2.63 8.47
C ASP A 72 -26.51 -2.79 9.65
N ALA A 73 -27.68 -2.18 9.50
CA ALA A 73 -28.90 -2.67 10.11
C ALA A 73 -29.51 -3.63 9.09
N GLU A 74 -29.19 -4.92 9.21
CA GLU A 74 -30.09 -5.98 8.74
C GLU A 74 -31.43 -5.81 9.45
N ASN A 75 -32.34 -5.06 8.83
CA ASN A 75 -33.71 -5.48 8.53
C ASN A 75 -34.52 -4.33 7.92
N THR A 76 -34.99 -4.57 6.69
CA THR A 76 -36.22 -4.02 6.11
C THR A 76 -36.42 -2.50 6.19
N ALA A 77 -35.79 -1.79 5.27
CA ALA A 77 -36.50 -0.93 4.33
C ALA A 77 -35.51 -0.53 3.24
N ASN A 78 -35.74 -1.04 2.03
CA ASN A 78 -35.25 -0.40 0.82
C ASN A 78 -35.64 1.08 0.95
N PRO A 79 -34.73 2.06 1.01
CA PRO A 79 -35.14 3.45 0.92
C PRO A 79 -35.82 3.55 -0.44
N GLN A 80 -37.16 3.62 -0.43
CA GLN A 80 -37.92 3.84 -1.65
C GLN A 80 -37.36 5.14 -2.21
N LYS A 81 -36.58 5.03 -3.30
CA LYS A 81 -36.23 6.17 -4.15
C LYS A 81 -37.51 6.98 -4.29
N PRO A 82 -37.51 8.27 -3.91
CA PRO A 82 -38.69 9.12 -4.04
C PRO A 82 -39.30 8.91 -5.43
N ARG A 83 -40.63 8.71 -5.54
CA ARG A 83 -41.29 8.53 -6.85
C ARG A 83 -40.85 9.59 -7.88
N THR A 84 -40.58 10.80 -7.41
CA THR A 84 -40.02 11.92 -8.15
C THR A 84 -38.66 11.68 -8.80
N GLU A 85 -37.76 10.89 -8.21
CA GLU A 85 -36.48 10.54 -8.83
C GLU A 85 -36.66 9.54 -9.98
N LEU A 86 -37.58 8.58 -9.82
CA LEU A 86 -37.89 7.59 -10.86
C LEU A 86 -38.51 8.26 -12.09
N ASP A 87 -39.36 9.26 -11.88
CA ASP A 87 -39.99 10.05 -12.96
C ASP A 87 -38.97 10.94 -13.68
N LEU A 88 -38.03 11.57 -12.95
CA LEU A 88 -36.93 12.35 -13.54
C LEU A 88 -35.97 11.47 -14.36
N GLU A 89 -35.58 10.30 -13.87
CA GLU A 89 -34.72 9.37 -14.62
C GLU A 89 -35.41 8.89 -15.90
N THR A 90 -36.71 8.60 -15.84
CA THR A 90 -37.50 8.18 -17.01
C THR A 90 -37.65 9.31 -18.02
N TYR A 91 -37.89 10.54 -17.55
CA TYR A 91 -37.97 11.73 -18.39
C TYR A 91 -36.64 12.04 -19.09
N GLU A 92 -35.53 11.98 -18.35
CA GLU A 92 -34.19 12.20 -18.90
C GLU A 92 -33.84 11.14 -19.95
N ASN A 93 -34.13 9.85 -19.68
CA ASN A 93 -33.87 8.78 -20.63
C ASN A 93 -34.66 8.95 -21.94
N THR A 94 -35.90 9.43 -21.86
CA THR A 94 -36.76 9.62 -23.04
C THR A 94 -36.46 10.91 -23.81
N THR A 95 -36.16 11.99 -23.10
CA THR A 95 -36.02 13.34 -23.70
C THR A 95 -34.56 13.69 -24.00
N TYR A 96 -33.62 13.22 -23.18
CA TYR A 96 -32.18 13.48 -23.28
C TYR A 96 -31.35 12.19 -23.18
N PRO A 97 -31.55 11.21 -24.10
CA PRO A 97 -30.94 9.88 -23.99
C PRO A 97 -29.39 9.91 -23.94
N ALA A 98 -28.76 10.88 -24.60
CA ALA A 98 -27.31 11.05 -24.56
C ALA A 98 -26.80 11.48 -23.17
N LEU A 99 -27.49 12.42 -22.51
CA LEU A 99 -27.17 12.85 -21.15
C LEU A 99 -27.36 11.70 -20.16
N TYR A 100 -28.48 10.97 -20.29
CA TYR A 100 -28.75 9.79 -19.49
C TYR A 100 -27.64 8.73 -19.63
N GLY A 101 -27.27 8.38 -20.87
CA GLY A 101 -26.20 7.41 -21.15
C GLY A 101 -24.87 7.78 -20.50
N LEU A 102 -24.42 9.02 -20.70
CA LEU A 102 -23.19 9.54 -20.10
C LEU A 102 -23.22 9.50 -18.56
N ARG A 103 -24.37 9.82 -17.95
CA ARG A 103 -24.54 9.72 -16.49
C ARG A 103 -24.45 8.28 -15.99
N GLN A 104 -25.07 7.34 -16.70
CA GLN A 104 -24.97 5.91 -16.35
C GLN A 104 -23.53 5.40 -16.46
N ASP A 105 -22.78 5.84 -17.47
CA ASP A 105 -21.38 5.44 -17.62
C ASP A 105 -20.50 6.04 -16.51
N MET A 106 -20.73 7.28 -16.10
CA MET A 106 -20.07 7.88 -14.94
C MET A 106 -20.39 7.12 -13.64
N LEU A 107 -21.64 6.74 -13.41
CA LEU A 107 -22.03 5.91 -12.25
C LEU A 107 -21.34 4.55 -12.26
N LYS A 108 -21.33 3.86 -13.41
CA LYS A 108 -20.61 2.59 -13.56
C LYS A 108 -19.12 2.73 -13.26
N GLN A 109 -18.48 3.82 -13.68
CA GLN A 109 -17.07 4.07 -13.36
C GLN A 109 -16.85 4.29 -11.87
N MET A 110 -17.72 5.05 -11.20
CA MET A 110 -17.66 5.24 -9.75
C MET A 110 -17.80 3.90 -8.99
N ASP A 111 -18.74 3.04 -9.40
CA ASP A 111 -18.95 1.72 -8.80
C ASP A 111 -17.77 0.77 -9.06
N ALA A 112 -17.19 0.82 -10.26
CA ALA A 112 -15.99 0.07 -10.61
C ALA A 112 -14.79 0.50 -9.75
N LEU A 113 -14.63 1.81 -9.50
CA LEU A 113 -13.60 2.33 -8.61
C LEU A 113 -13.82 1.85 -7.16
N HIS A 114 -15.06 1.90 -6.66
CA HIS A 114 -15.37 1.40 -5.32
C HIS A 114 -15.04 -0.09 -5.16
N THR A 115 -15.45 -0.91 -6.14
CA THR A 115 -15.13 -2.35 -6.20
C THR A 115 -13.62 -2.58 -6.24
N PHE A 116 -12.89 -1.77 -7.00
CA PHE A 116 -11.44 -1.84 -7.09
C PHE A 116 -10.77 -1.59 -5.74
N PHE A 117 -11.18 -0.57 -4.98
CA PHE A 117 -10.59 -0.30 -3.66
C PHE A 117 -10.80 -1.45 -2.67
N GLY A 118 -11.94 -2.15 -2.76
CA GLY A 118 -12.15 -3.39 -2.01
C GLY A 118 -11.11 -4.47 -2.35
N LYS A 119 -10.90 -4.73 -3.65
CA LYS A 119 -9.92 -5.73 -4.12
C LYS A 119 -8.48 -5.39 -3.75
N VAL A 120 -8.08 -4.12 -3.88
CA VAL A 120 -6.70 -3.71 -3.55
C VAL A 120 -6.39 -3.94 -2.08
N ARG A 121 -7.37 -3.77 -1.18
CA ARG A 121 -7.18 -4.06 0.25
C ARG A 121 -6.83 -5.53 0.47
N GLU A 122 -7.55 -6.45 -0.17
CA GLU A 122 -7.26 -7.89 -0.11
C GLU A 122 -5.87 -8.20 -0.67
N TRP A 123 -5.50 -7.58 -1.79
CA TRP A 123 -4.16 -7.74 -2.38
C TRP A 123 -3.06 -7.22 -1.44
N ALA A 124 -3.27 -6.08 -0.80
CA ALA A 124 -2.31 -5.48 0.14
C ALA A 124 -2.12 -6.32 1.42
N GLU A 125 -3.14 -7.07 1.83
CA GLU A 125 -3.04 -8.03 2.93
C GLU A 125 -2.22 -9.27 2.51
N GLN A 126 -2.42 -9.77 1.30
CA GLN A 126 -1.71 -10.94 0.75
C GLN A 126 -0.28 -10.65 0.28
N MET A 127 0.00 -9.42 -0.15
CA MET A 127 1.26 -8.97 -0.77
C MET A 127 1.85 -7.78 0.03
N PRO A 128 2.32 -8.01 1.26
CA PRO A 128 2.76 -6.92 2.15
C PRO A 128 3.92 -6.11 1.55
N GLU A 129 4.80 -6.74 0.78
CA GLU A 129 5.94 -6.08 0.11
C GLU A 129 5.48 -5.09 -0.97
N GLN A 130 4.28 -5.25 -1.53
CA GLN A 130 3.71 -4.38 -2.57
C GLN A 130 2.80 -3.28 -2.04
N ARG A 131 2.58 -3.20 -0.73
CA ARG A 131 1.65 -2.23 -0.12
C ARG A 131 1.91 -0.80 -0.53
N ARG A 132 3.18 -0.39 -0.58
CA ARG A 132 3.54 0.98 -0.95
C ARG A 132 3.15 1.28 -2.39
N PHE A 133 3.40 0.36 -3.31
CA PHE A 133 3.02 0.49 -4.71
C PHE A 133 1.50 0.49 -4.88
N LEU A 134 0.80 -0.44 -4.24
CA LEU A 134 -0.67 -0.48 -4.23
C LEU A 134 -1.30 0.81 -3.69
N GLN A 135 -0.70 1.42 -2.66
CA GLN A 135 -1.13 2.71 -2.15
C GLN A 135 -0.99 3.81 -3.20
N THR A 136 0.09 3.85 -3.97
CA THR A 136 0.25 4.79 -5.08
C THR A 136 -0.87 4.64 -6.11
N ILE A 137 -1.25 3.40 -6.46
CA ILE A 137 -2.38 3.16 -7.37
C ILE A 137 -3.72 3.61 -6.75
N ILE A 138 -3.93 3.35 -5.45
CA ILE A 138 -5.10 3.86 -4.73
C ILE A 138 -5.16 5.38 -4.80
N ASP A 139 -4.05 6.07 -4.53
CA ASP A 139 -4.01 7.53 -4.48
C ASP A 139 -4.37 8.15 -5.85
N ILE A 140 -3.85 7.56 -6.94
CA ILE A 140 -4.18 7.98 -8.32
C ILE A 140 -5.69 7.82 -8.57
N ARG A 141 -6.23 6.62 -8.33
CA ARG A 141 -7.64 6.31 -8.60
C ARG A 141 -8.61 6.99 -7.63
N TRP A 142 -8.17 7.31 -6.42
CA TRP A 142 -8.96 8.07 -5.45
C TRP A 142 -9.16 9.51 -5.94
N SER A 143 -8.11 10.13 -6.47
CA SER A 143 -8.21 11.46 -7.06
C SER A 143 -9.22 11.48 -8.22
N GLN A 144 -9.17 10.47 -9.09
CA GLN A 144 -10.18 10.27 -10.13
C GLN A 144 -11.60 10.14 -9.55
N GLN A 145 -11.78 9.32 -8.51
CA GLN A 145 -13.10 9.16 -7.86
C GLN A 145 -13.63 10.48 -7.31
N GLN A 146 -12.78 11.31 -6.69
CA GLN A 146 -13.19 12.60 -6.14
C GLN A 146 -13.63 13.56 -7.24
N GLN A 147 -12.91 13.60 -8.37
CA GLN A 147 -13.28 14.42 -9.52
C GLN A 147 -14.62 13.96 -10.12
N LEU A 148 -14.81 12.66 -10.35
CA LEU A 148 -16.07 12.10 -10.85
C LEU A 148 -17.24 12.36 -9.89
N ARG A 149 -17.02 12.19 -8.58
CA ARG A 149 -18.05 12.42 -7.56
C ARG A 149 -18.47 13.89 -7.52
N LYS A 150 -17.52 14.82 -7.60
CA LYS A 150 -17.81 16.25 -7.65
C LYS A 150 -18.62 16.60 -8.91
N ALA A 151 -18.18 16.13 -10.07
CA ALA A 151 -18.91 16.34 -11.33
C ALA A 151 -20.34 15.77 -11.23
N TYR A 152 -20.48 14.54 -10.71
CA TYR A 152 -21.78 13.92 -10.51
C TYR A 152 -22.71 14.74 -9.61
N GLN A 153 -22.21 15.24 -8.48
CA GLN A 153 -23.01 16.07 -7.57
C GLN A 153 -23.50 17.37 -8.23
N GLU A 154 -22.65 18.02 -9.03
CA GLU A 154 -23.03 19.23 -9.77
C GLU A 154 -24.11 18.94 -10.83
N ILE A 155 -23.97 17.85 -11.57
CA ILE A 155 -24.94 17.42 -12.59
C ILE A 155 -26.27 17.02 -11.95
N ASP A 156 -26.21 16.24 -10.89
CA ASP A 156 -27.39 15.78 -10.16
C ASP A 156 -28.16 16.95 -9.54
N ARG A 157 -27.44 17.96 -9.04
CA ARG A 157 -28.04 19.21 -8.59
C ARG A 157 -28.76 19.94 -9.73
N SER A 158 -28.09 20.17 -10.87
CA SER A 158 -28.69 20.85 -12.03
C SER A 158 -29.94 20.13 -12.55
N ARG A 159 -29.92 18.80 -12.59
CA ARG A 159 -31.07 17.96 -12.96
C ARG A 159 -32.25 18.13 -11.99
N ARG A 160 -31.99 18.15 -10.69
CA ARG A 160 -33.04 18.35 -9.66
C ARG A 160 -33.59 19.77 -9.67
N GLU A 161 -32.75 20.78 -9.91
CA GLU A 161 -33.18 22.17 -10.10
C GLU A 161 -34.09 22.30 -11.32
N PHE A 162 -33.71 21.70 -12.46
CA PHE A 162 -34.58 21.60 -13.63
C PHE A 162 -35.92 20.95 -13.29
N TRP A 163 -35.91 19.79 -12.63
CA TRP A 163 -37.14 19.06 -12.31
C TRP A 163 -38.07 19.87 -11.42
N LEU A 164 -37.52 20.60 -10.45
CA LEU A 164 -38.28 21.51 -9.60
C LEU A 164 -38.96 22.60 -10.43
N HIS A 165 -38.21 23.29 -11.30
CA HIS A 165 -38.75 24.36 -12.13
C HIS A 165 -39.74 23.85 -13.19
N TYR A 166 -39.49 22.66 -13.73
CA TYR A 166 -40.36 22.01 -14.70
C TYR A 166 -41.73 21.68 -14.10
N HIS A 167 -41.80 21.33 -12.82
CA HIS A 167 -43.07 21.04 -12.14
C HIS A 167 -43.74 22.25 -11.45
N THR A 168 -43.06 23.40 -11.38
CA THR A 168 -43.56 24.59 -10.63
C THR A 168 -43.75 25.83 -11.50
N GLY A 169 -43.29 25.83 -12.76
CA GLY A 169 -43.30 26.99 -13.67
C GLY A 169 -43.97 26.71 -15.02
N GLU A 170 -43.65 27.53 -16.03
CA GLU A 170 -44.10 27.32 -17.41
C GLU A 170 -43.21 26.29 -18.13
N ASP A 171 -43.72 25.07 -18.29
CA ASP A 171 -43.05 23.88 -18.82
C ASP A 171 -42.24 24.14 -20.10
N ARG A 172 -42.77 24.95 -21.04
CA ARG A 172 -42.16 25.16 -22.36
C ARG A 172 -40.89 26.02 -22.30
N HIS A 173 -40.90 27.06 -21.45
CA HIS A 173 -39.75 27.93 -21.28
C HIS A 173 -38.61 27.21 -20.55
N VAL A 174 -38.95 26.47 -19.49
CA VAL A 174 -37.99 25.69 -18.70
C VAL A 174 -37.32 24.59 -19.53
N ARG A 175 -38.07 23.90 -20.40
CA ARG A 175 -37.50 22.89 -21.32
C ARG A 175 -36.48 23.51 -22.28
N THR A 176 -36.80 24.65 -22.90
CA THR A 176 -35.89 25.30 -23.86
C THR A 176 -34.59 25.72 -23.18
N MET A 177 -34.65 26.25 -21.96
CA MET A 177 -33.45 26.59 -21.18
C MET A 177 -32.64 25.35 -20.79
N PHE A 178 -33.31 24.23 -20.52
CA PHE A 178 -32.64 22.99 -20.16
C PHE A 178 -32.03 22.27 -21.36
N ASP A 179 -32.47 22.50 -22.60
CA ASP A 179 -31.82 21.93 -23.78
C ASP A 179 -30.35 22.39 -23.89
N ASP A 180 -30.10 23.69 -23.67
CA ASP A 180 -28.75 24.27 -23.65
C ASP A 180 -27.95 23.76 -22.44
N GLU A 181 -28.59 23.68 -21.27
CA GLU A 181 -27.94 23.18 -20.06
C GLU A 181 -27.60 21.70 -20.18
N ALA A 182 -28.47 20.87 -20.78
CA ALA A 182 -28.22 19.46 -21.03
C ALA A 182 -26.98 19.25 -21.90
N GLN A 183 -26.75 20.09 -22.93
CA GLN A 183 -25.52 20.05 -23.72
C GLN A 183 -24.29 20.39 -22.88
N ARG A 184 -24.37 21.41 -22.01
CA ARG A 184 -23.27 21.76 -21.10
C ARG A 184 -22.97 20.65 -20.09
N LEU A 185 -24.02 20.01 -19.55
CA LEU A 185 -23.87 18.87 -18.64
C LEU A 185 -23.22 17.68 -19.36
N GLN A 186 -23.59 17.39 -20.60
CA GLN A 186 -22.92 16.36 -21.41
C GLN A 186 -21.43 16.66 -21.58
N GLN A 187 -21.07 17.91 -21.92
CA GLN A 187 -19.67 18.32 -22.03
C GLN A 187 -18.91 18.15 -20.72
N ARG A 188 -19.48 18.57 -19.58
CA ARG A 188 -18.85 18.37 -18.27
C ARG A 188 -18.65 16.90 -17.91
N ILE A 189 -19.61 16.03 -18.24
CA ILE A 189 -19.42 14.58 -18.05
C ILE A 189 -18.27 14.10 -18.93
N GLN A 190 -18.26 14.48 -20.20
CA GLN A 190 -17.20 14.08 -21.13
C GLN A 190 -15.82 14.60 -20.72
N GLU A 191 -15.72 15.81 -20.17
CA GLU A 191 -14.49 16.37 -19.60
C GLU A 191 -14.03 15.55 -18.39
N ALA A 192 -14.92 15.31 -17.42
CA ALA A 192 -14.60 14.50 -16.24
C ALA A 192 -14.21 13.05 -16.60
N LEU A 193 -14.86 12.47 -17.62
CA LEU A 193 -14.49 11.16 -18.18
C LEU A 193 -13.20 11.24 -19.01
N GLY A 194 -12.91 12.37 -19.65
CA GLY A 194 -11.71 12.64 -20.43
C GLY A 194 -10.45 12.76 -19.57
N ASP A 195 -10.58 13.38 -18.39
CA ASP A 195 -9.54 13.43 -17.36
C ASP A 195 -9.15 12.02 -16.87
N SER A 196 -10.03 11.02 -17.04
CA SER A 196 -9.67 9.59 -16.82
C SER A 196 -8.44 9.18 -17.61
N ARG A 197 -8.17 9.77 -18.78
CA ARG A 197 -7.00 9.44 -19.59
C ARG A 197 -5.70 9.88 -18.91
N GLU A 198 -5.69 11.04 -18.24
CA GLU A 198 -4.54 11.49 -17.47
C GLU A 198 -4.25 10.52 -16.32
N PHE A 199 -5.30 10.09 -15.59
CA PHE A 199 -5.16 9.07 -14.55
C PHE A 199 -4.67 7.72 -15.09
N GLN A 200 -5.16 7.30 -16.25
CA GLN A 200 -4.69 6.07 -16.91
C GLN A 200 -3.21 6.15 -17.29
N LEU A 201 -2.75 7.32 -17.76
CA LEU A 201 -1.33 7.54 -18.06
C LEU A 201 -0.48 7.52 -16.78
N ALA A 202 -0.92 8.23 -15.73
CA ALA A 202 -0.24 8.24 -14.43
C ALA A 202 -0.17 6.83 -13.82
N GLU A 203 -1.25 6.07 -13.91
CA GLU A 203 -1.30 4.67 -13.46
C GLU A 203 -0.34 3.79 -14.28
N THR A 204 -0.35 3.92 -15.61
CA THR A 204 0.55 3.18 -16.50
C THR A 204 2.01 3.48 -16.18
N GLU A 205 2.34 4.74 -15.93
CA GLU A 205 3.68 5.17 -15.54
C GLU A 205 4.08 4.60 -14.18
N ALA A 206 3.20 4.68 -13.18
CA ALA A 206 3.44 4.10 -11.86
C ALA A 206 3.68 2.59 -11.92
N ILE A 207 2.91 1.85 -12.73
CA ILE A 207 3.12 0.41 -12.93
C ILE A 207 4.46 0.15 -13.61
N ARG A 208 4.80 0.93 -14.66
CA ARG A 208 6.09 0.79 -15.35
C ARG A 208 7.27 1.03 -14.42
N ASP A 209 7.22 2.09 -13.62
CA ASP A 209 8.29 2.42 -12.70
C ASP A 209 8.43 1.37 -11.60
N HIS A 210 7.32 0.81 -11.12
CA HIS A 210 7.35 -0.31 -10.20
C HIS A 210 8.03 -1.57 -10.80
N LEU A 211 7.75 -1.90 -12.06
CA LEU A 211 8.42 -3.01 -12.75
C LEU A 211 9.93 -2.74 -12.95
N ARG A 212 10.32 -1.49 -13.18
CA ARG A 212 11.74 -1.07 -13.25
C ARG A 212 12.44 -1.13 -11.89
N ASP A 213 11.74 -0.78 -10.81
CA ASP A 213 12.25 -0.91 -9.45
C ASP A 213 12.49 -2.38 -9.11
N ALA A 214 11.56 -3.27 -9.49
CA ALA A 214 11.72 -4.71 -9.37
C ALA A 214 12.93 -5.23 -10.17
N GLU A 215 13.13 -4.75 -11.40
CA GLU A 215 14.33 -5.06 -12.20
C GLU A 215 15.61 -4.57 -11.52
N THR A 216 15.60 -3.37 -10.97
CA THR A 216 16.75 -2.77 -10.28
C THR A 216 17.12 -3.59 -9.04
N LEU A 217 16.12 -4.00 -8.26
CA LEU A 217 16.30 -4.88 -7.11
C LEU A 217 16.83 -6.26 -7.54
N LEU A 218 16.31 -6.82 -8.63
CA LEU A 218 16.77 -8.09 -9.17
C LEU A 218 18.26 -8.04 -9.53
N LYS A 219 18.75 -6.90 -10.04
CA LYS A 219 20.16 -6.66 -10.38
C LYS A 219 21.04 -6.30 -9.17
N ALA A 220 20.47 -6.03 -8.00
CA ALA A 220 21.21 -5.63 -6.82
C ALA A 220 21.97 -6.81 -6.20
N ALA A 221 23.20 -7.06 -6.67
CA ALA A 221 24.06 -8.16 -6.20
C ALA A 221 24.44 -8.06 -4.71
N LYS A 222 24.45 -6.85 -4.14
CA LYS A 222 24.86 -6.59 -2.76
C LYS A 222 23.66 -6.46 -1.84
N LEU A 223 23.84 -6.88 -0.59
CA LEU A 223 22.87 -6.59 0.47
C LEU A 223 22.66 -5.09 0.61
N PRO A 224 21.43 -4.62 0.88
CA PRO A 224 21.20 -3.21 1.13
C PRO A 224 21.98 -2.77 2.37
N LYS A 225 22.39 -1.50 2.40
CA LYS A 225 23.17 -0.98 3.53
C LYS A 225 22.25 -0.79 4.75
N PRO A 226 22.58 -1.34 5.93
CA PRO A 226 21.81 -1.09 7.14
C PRO A 226 21.84 0.40 7.50
N LYS A 227 20.71 0.93 7.97
CA LYS A 227 20.65 2.26 8.55
C LYS A 227 21.37 2.27 9.90
N LYS A 228 21.74 3.46 10.40
CA LYS A 228 22.41 3.60 11.71
C LYS A 228 21.56 2.93 12.81
N GLY A 229 22.14 1.94 13.50
CA GLY A 229 21.47 1.17 14.56
C GLY A 229 20.65 -0.04 14.07
N GLN A 230 20.65 -0.33 12.77
CA GLN A 230 19.99 -1.50 12.19
C GLN A 230 20.99 -2.64 12.00
N ASN A 231 20.58 -3.86 12.34
CA ASN A 231 21.38 -5.06 12.08
C ASN A 231 21.23 -5.50 10.62
N LEU A 232 22.25 -6.16 10.07
CA LEU A 232 22.25 -6.63 8.68
C LEU A 232 21.07 -7.58 8.37
N ASN A 233 20.67 -8.39 9.36
CA ASN A 233 19.57 -9.35 9.23
C ASN A 233 18.17 -8.72 9.27
N THR A 234 18.04 -7.41 9.52
CA THR A 234 16.74 -6.70 9.52
C THR A 234 16.61 -5.71 8.37
N VAL A 235 17.57 -5.70 7.44
CA VAL A 235 17.59 -4.78 6.29
C VAL A 235 16.48 -5.07 5.29
N PHE A 236 16.09 -6.32 5.15
CA PHE A 236 14.95 -6.78 4.37
C PHE A 236 14.19 -7.84 5.17
N GLN A 237 12.92 -8.04 4.82
CA GLN A 237 12.10 -9.08 5.42
C GLN A 237 11.99 -10.25 4.44
N PRO A 238 12.41 -11.47 4.81
CA PRO A 238 12.14 -12.65 3.99
C PRO A 238 10.64 -12.88 3.80
N TYR A 239 10.25 -13.39 2.63
CA TYR A 239 8.87 -13.79 2.37
C TYR A 239 8.42 -14.87 3.37
N SER A 240 7.14 -14.80 3.77
CA SER A 240 6.52 -15.87 4.55
C SER A 240 6.45 -17.16 3.75
N ASP A 241 6.50 -18.31 4.41
CA ASP A 241 6.43 -19.62 3.75
C ASP A 241 5.14 -19.78 2.94
N GLN A 242 4.02 -19.29 3.48
CA GLN A 242 2.73 -19.29 2.78
C GLN A 242 2.81 -18.50 1.47
N ARG A 243 3.33 -17.27 1.50
CA ARG A 243 3.40 -16.44 0.29
C ARG A 243 4.39 -16.98 -0.72
N ARG A 244 5.54 -17.50 -0.25
CA ARG A 244 6.51 -18.23 -1.08
C ARG A 244 5.84 -19.38 -1.83
N GLN A 245 5.04 -20.19 -1.14
CA GLN A 245 4.35 -21.33 -1.75
C GLN A 245 3.30 -20.90 -2.78
N THR A 246 2.56 -19.82 -2.50
CA THR A 246 1.62 -19.23 -3.47
C THR A 246 2.35 -18.80 -4.74
N LEU A 247 3.44 -18.04 -4.61
CA LEU A 247 4.24 -17.58 -5.75
C LEU A 247 4.85 -18.74 -6.54
N LEU A 248 5.38 -19.77 -5.86
CA LEU A 248 5.90 -20.97 -6.52
C LEU A 248 4.81 -21.72 -7.29
N THR A 249 3.60 -21.80 -6.74
CA THR A 249 2.45 -22.42 -7.41
C THR A 249 2.08 -21.64 -8.67
N THR A 250 1.98 -20.31 -8.56
CA THR A 250 1.70 -19.42 -9.70
C THR A 250 2.76 -19.55 -10.80
N LEU A 251 4.05 -19.56 -10.44
CA LEU A 251 5.16 -19.73 -11.39
C LEU A 251 5.12 -21.12 -12.06
N THR A 252 4.79 -22.17 -11.29
CA THR A 252 4.66 -23.54 -11.82
C THR A 252 3.51 -23.64 -12.82
N GLN A 253 2.35 -23.06 -12.50
CA GLN A 253 1.19 -23.01 -13.40
C GLN A 253 1.50 -22.27 -14.71
N ARG A 254 2.36 -21.25 -14.65
CA ARG A 254 2.86 -20.51 -15.82
C ARG A 254 4.02 -21.19 -16.55
N GLN A 255 4.41 -22.39 -16.12
CA GLN A 255 5.52 -23.17 -16.69
C GLN A 255 6.88 -22.44 -16.63
N GLU A 256 7.09 -21.61 -15.62
CA GLU A 256 8.34 -20.87 -15.39
C GLU A 256 9.42 -21.74 -14.74
N THR A 257 9.74 -22.88 -15.37
CA THR A 257 10.59 -23.94 -14.82
C THR A 257 12.00 -23.48 -14.48
N SER A 258 12.56 -22.55 -15.26
CA SER A 258 13.87 -21.97 -14.97
C SER A 258 13.87 -21.20 -13.65
N ILE A 259 12.80 -20.45 -13.35
CA ILE A 259 12.69 -19.66 -12.12
C ILE A 259 12.42 -20.59 -10.93
N THR A 260 11.46 -21.52 -11.07
CA THR A 260 11.07 -22.43 -9.99
C THR A 260 12.22 -23.37 -9.58
N SER A 261 13.03 -23.84 -10.53
CA SER A 261 14.21 -24.67 -10.24
C SER A 261 15.25 -23.93 -9.37
N ASN A 262 15.56 -22.68 -9.72
CA ASN A 262 16.52 -21.87 -8.96
C ASN A 262 15.99 -21.53 -7.56
N LEU A 263 14.70 -21.19 -7.43
CA LEU A 263 14.08 -20.97 -6.13
C LEU A 263 14.09 -22.23 -5.25
N GLY A 264 13.80 -23.40 -5.83
CA GLY A 264 13.86 -24.68 -5.13
C GLY A 264 15.28 -25.01 -4.62
N GLN A 265 16.31 -24.72 -5.41
CA GLN A 265 17.70 -24.87 -4.99
C GLN A 265 18.05 -23.92 -3.85
N LEU A 266 17.70 -22.64 -3.94
CA LEU A 266 17.92 -21.68 -2.86
C LEU A 266 17.23 -22.11 -1.55
N GLN A 267 16.00 -22.64 -1.63
CA GLN A 267 15.27 -23.14 -0.45
C GLN A 267 15.93 -24.39 0.16
N HIS A 268 16.44 -25.29 -0.68
CA HIS A 268 17.22 -26.44 -0.22
C HIS A 268 18.48 -25.99 0.50
N GLU A 269 19.21 -25.02 -0.07
CA GLU A 269 20.40 -24.44 0.54
C GLU A 269 20.10 -23.75 1.88
N GLU A 270 19.01 -22.99 1.98
CA GLU A 270 18.57 -22.38 3.24
C GLU A 270 18.41 -23.44 4.33
N THR A 271 17.77 -24.55 3.99
CA THR A 271 17.56 -25.67 4.92
C THR A 271 18.89 -26.27 5.37
N GLN A 272 19.81 -26.53 4.44
CA GLN A 272 21.15 -27.05 4.77
C GLN A 272 21.95 -26.10 5.67
N ILE A 273 21.92 -24.79 5.38
CA ILE A 273 22.58 -23.75 6.19
C ILE A 273 22.03 -23.78 7.63
N ARG A 274 20.69 -23.81 7.78
CA ARG A 274 20.04 -23.85 9.10
C ARG A 274 20.40 -25.10 9.88
N THR A 275 20.44 -26.27 9.25
CA THR A 275 20.88 -27.52 9.90
C THR A 275 22.32 -27.41 10.40
N LYS A 276 23.23 -26.84 9.61
CA LYS A 276 24.63 -26.63 10.02
C LYS A 276 24.76 -25.65 11.18
N LEU A 277 24.02 -24.54 11.14
CA LEU A 277 23.97 -23.58 12.24
C LEU A 277 23.47 -24.22 13.53
N ALA A 278 22.39 -25.01 13.47
CA ALA A 278 21.86 -25.73 14.63
C ALA A 278 22.90 -26.70 15.22
N TYR A 279 23.61 -27.44 14.37
CA TYR A 279 24.71 -28.30 14.80
C TYR A 279 25.81 -27.51 15.53
N MET A 280 26.26 -26.37 15.00
CA MET A 280 27.29 -25.54 15.63
C MET A 280 26.85 -24.99 16.99
N VAL A 281 25.57 -24.62 17.11
CA VAL A 281 24.98 -24.14 18.38
C VAL A 281 24.94 -25.24 19.44
N GLU A 282 24.73 -26.50 19.08
CA GLU A 282 24.85 -27.61 20.02
C GLU A 282 26.31 -27.96 20.32
N TYR A 283 27.18 -27.92 19.30
CA TYR A 283 28.60 -28.24 19.43
C TYR A 283 29.33 -27.31 20.43
N GLN A 284 29.03 -26.01 20.42
CA GLN A 284 29.61 -25.04 21.35
C GLN A 284 29.22 -25.27 22.82
N LYS A 285 28.10 -25.94 23.10
CA LYS A 285 27.67 -26.20 24.49
C LYS A 285 28.54 -27.25 25.17
N VAL A 286 29.12 -28.15 24.38
CA VAL A 286 29.92 -29.28 24.85
C VAL A 286 31.43 -28.98 24.74
N ASN A 287 31.85 -28.22 23.72
CA ASN A 287 33.25 -27.94 23.42
C ASN A 287 33.56 -26.45 23.65
N THR A 288 33.68 -26.06 24.92
CA THR A 288 33.89 -24.66 25.32
C THR A 288 35.28 -24.13 24.98
N ASP A 289 36.25 -25.02 24.75
CA ASP A 289 37.60 -24.72 24.27
C ASP A 289 37.63 -24.18 22.83
N LEU A 290 36.61 -24.50 22.02
CA LEU A 290 36.49 -24.08 20.62
C LEU A 290 35.47 -22.95 20.42
N LEU A 291 35.10 -22.23 21.48
CA LEU A 291 33.98 -21.28 21.46
C LEU A 291 34.21 -20.10 20.50
N GLU A 292 35.41 -19.53 20.47
CA GLU A 292 35.76 -18.42 19.56
C GLU A 292 35.68 -18.87 18.09
N THR A 293 36.34 -19.98 17.75
CA THR A 293 36.31 -20.54 16.39
C THR A 293 34.90 -20.91 15.95
N THR A 294 34.09 -21.46 16.86
CA THR A 294 32.70 -21.83 16.56
C THR A 294 31.85 -20.59 16.33
N ASN A 295 32.04 -19.52 17.11
CA ASN A 295 31.33 -18.25 16.92
C ASN A 295 31.67 -17.57 15.59
N ASP A 296 32.95 -17.56 15.21
CA ASP A 296 33.39 -17.05 13.90
C ASP A 296 32.73 -17.82 12.75
N LEU A 297 32.69 -19.15 12.85
CA LEU A 297 32.05 -19.99 11.86
C LEU A 297 30.53 -19.74 11.80
N ILE A 298 29.86 -19.62 12.95
CA ILE A 298 28.45 -19.26 13.04
C ILE A 298 28.18 -17.91 12.37
N LEU A 299 29.07 -16.93 12.53
CA LEU A 299 28.94 -15.60 11.91
C LEU A 299 29.00 -15.69 10.38
N GLU A 300 29.96 -16.44 9.83
CA GLU A 300 30.07 -16.66 8.38
C GLU A 300 28.86 -17.43 7.81
N TRP A 301 28.38 -18.47 8.50
CA TRP A 301 27.18 -19.20 8.07
C TRP A 301 25.90 -18.37 8.18
N ASN A 302 25.78 -17.48 9.19
CA ASN A 302 24.69 -16.52 9.27
C ASN A 302 24.75 -15.50 8.12
N LYS A 303 25.94 -15.04 7.73
CA LYS A 303 26.11 -14.19 6.57
C LYS A 303 25.65 -14.90 5.30
N ALA A 304 26.08 -16.14 5.07
CA ALA A 304 25.62 -16.96 3.94
C ALA A 304 24.10 -17.15 3.94
N LEU A 305 23.49 -17.37 5.11
CA LEU A 305 22.03 -17.45 5.26
C LEU A 305 21.33 -16.16 4.80
N ILE A 306 21.82 -14.99 5.22
CA ILE A 306 21.25 -13.69 4.84
C ILE A 306 21.34 -13.48 3.33
N TYR A 307 22.47 -13.82 2.70
CA TYR A 307 22.63 -13.72 1.24
C TYR A 307 21.69 -14.67 0.49
N ASN A 308 21.54 -15.91 0.96
CA ASN A 308 20.59 -16.86 0.37
C ASN A 308 19.14 -16.35 0.49
N GLN A 309 18.74 -15.86 1.66
CA GLN A 309 17.40 -15.26 1.86
C GLN A 309 17.18 -14.03 0.98
N TYR A 310 18.21 -13.19 0.81
CA TYR A 310 18.14 -12.03 -0.06
C TYR A 310 18.03 -12.42 -1.54
N ALA A 311 18.75 -13.48 -1.96
CA ALA A 311 18.61 -14.05 -3.29
C ALA A 311 17.16 -14.51 -3.56
N GLN A 312 16.55 -15.24 -2.62
CA GLN A 312 15.14 -15.62 -2.70
C GLN A 312 14.23 -14.38 -2.75
N TYR A 313 14.47 -13.40 -1.88
CA TYR A 313 13.69 -12.16 -1.82
C TYR A 313 13.64 -11.43 -3.17
N ARG A 314 14.80 -11.23 -3.82
CA ARG A 314 14.87 -10.55 -5.13
C ARG A 314 14.05 -11.27 -6.21
N LEU A 315 14.14 -12.60 -6.26
CA LEU A 315 13.42 -13.42 -7.24
C LEU A 315 11.91 -13.39 -6.99
N LEU A 316 11.50 -13.56 -5.73
CA LEU A 316 10.09 -13.57 -5.34
C LEU A 316 9.44 -12.19 -5.50
N PHE A 317 10.17 -11.12 -5.18
CA PHE A 317 9.70 -9.75 -5.38
C PHE A 317 9.43 -9.45 -6.86
N ALA A 318 10.34 -9.83 -7.76
CA ALA A 318 10.13 -9.66 -9.19
C ALA A 318 8.95 -10.51 -9.71
N ALA A 319 8.80 -11.74 -9.22
CA ALA A 319 7.66 -12.59 -9.55
C ALA A 319 6.32 -11.99 -9.07
N GLU A 320 6.30 -11.44 -7.86
CA GLU A 320 5.13 -10.76 -7.29
C GLU A 320 4.79 -9.46 -8.04
N ALA A 321 5.79 -8.68 -8.47
CA ALA A 321 5.59 -7.50 -9.32
C ALA A 321 4.94 -7.85 -10.68
N LEU A 322 5.29 -9.01 -11.25
CA LEU A 322 4.61 -9.54 -12.44
C LEU A 322 3.16 -9.97 -12.13
N GLU A 323 2.91 -10.58 -10.97
CA GLU A 323 1.55 -10.97 -10.57
C GLU A 323 0.65 -9.75 -10.39
N ILE A 324 1.13 -8.72 -9.69
CA ILE A 324 0.34 -7.54 -9.37
C ILE A 324 0.05 -6.69 -10.61
N SER A 325 0.99 -6.60 -11.56
CA SER A 325 0.74 -5.90 -12.83
C SER A 325 -0.38 -6.55 -13.63
N VAL A 326 -0.49 -7.88 -13.62
CA VAL A 326 -1.62 -8.60 -14.22
C VAL A 326 -2.93 -8.31 -13.49
N LEU A 327 -2.93 -8.28 -12.16
CA LEU A 327 -4.11 -7.90 -11.36
C LEU A 327 -4.59 -6.48 -11.65
N LEU A 328 -3.67 -5.57 -11.97
CA LEU A 328 -3.95 -4.20 -12.40
C LEU A 328 -4.37 -4.08 -13.87
N GLY A 329 -4.44 -5.19 -14.60
CA GLY A 329 -4.94 -5.22 -15.99
C GLY A 329 -3.85 -5.08 -17.06
N ILE A 330 -2.57 -5.10 -16.69
CA ILE A 330 -1.49 -5.17 -17.68
C ILE A 330 -1.48 -6.57 -18.32
N THR A 331 -1.51 -6.61 -19.64
CA THR A 331 -1.43 -7.87 -20.39
C THR A 331 -0.03 -8.47 -20.30
N THR A 332 0.06 -9.80 -20.35
CA THR A 332 1.35 -10.50 -20.38
C THR A 332 2.17 -10.23 -21.66
N GLU A 333 1.54 -9.66 -22.67
CA GLU A 333 2.16 -9.22 -23.93
C GLU A 333 2.75 -7.79 -23.83
N SER A 334 2.48 -7.08 -22.74
CA SER A 334 3.09 -5.78 -22.48
C SER A 334 4.61 -5.86 -22.53
N ARG A 335 5.23 -4.87 -23.18
CA ARG A 335 6.70 -4.76 -23.28
C ARG A 335 7.36 -4.78 -21.90
N ASP A 336 6.82 -4.02 -20.94
CA ASP A 336 7.41 -3.88 -19.61
C ASP A 336 7.28 -5.19 -18.81
N TYR A 337 6.15 -5.89 -18.95
CA TYR A 337 5.93 -7.22 -18.36
C TYR A 337 6.90 -8.25 -18.94
N ALA A 338 6.93 -8.38 -20.27
CA ALA A 338 7.77 -9.34 -20.97
C ALA A 338 9.26 -9.08 -20.71
N TRP A 339 9.65 -7.81 -20.58
CA TRP A 339 11.01 -7.42 -20.23
C TRP A 339 11.41 -7.89 -18.84
N LEU A 340 10.61 -7.61 -17.80
CA LEU A 340 10.91 -8.04 -16.44
C LEU A 340 10.93 -9.58 -16.34
N LEU A 341 9.99 -10.27 -16.99
CA LEU A 341 9.99 -11.73 -17.03
C LEU A 341 11.25 -12.30 -17.69
N LYS A 342 11.70 -11.69 -18.80
CA LYS A 342 12.97 -12.05 -19.44
C LYS A 342 14.14 -11.84 -18.48
N GLN A 343 14.24 -10.69 -17.83
CA GLN A 343 15.30 -10.40 -16.86
C GLN A 343 15.29 -11.39 -15.70
N LEU A 344 14.12 -11.75 -15.19
CA LEU A 344 13.96 -12.74 -14.12
C LEU A 344 14.51 -14.11 -14.54
N ARG A 345 14.18 -14.58 -15.75
CA ARG A 345 14.70 -15.84 -16.30
C ARG A 345 16.21 -15.82 -16.52
N GLU A 346 16.75 -14.72 -17.04
CA GLU A 346 18.18 -14.56 -17.34
C GLU A 346 19.03 -14.44 -16.07
N LEU A 347 18.54 -13.72 -15.05
CA LEU A 347 19.32 -13.44 -13.84
C LEU A 347 19.18 -14.50 -12.76
N ALA A 348 18.11 -15.31 -12.74
CA ALA A 348 17.90 -16.33 -11.70
C ALA A 348 19.10 -17.28 -11.47
N PRO A 349 19.75 -17.84 -12.52
CA PRO A 349 20.94 -18.68 -12.33
C PRO A 349 22.12 -17.92 -11.73
N SER A 350 22.34 -16.67 -12.14
CA SER A 350 23.43 -15.85 -11.61
C SER A 350 23.21 -15.47 -10.14
N ILE A 351 21.94 -15.25 -9.76
CA ILE A 351 21.52 -14.93 -8.40
C ILE A 351 21.74 -16.13 -7.48
N LEU A 352 21.42 -17.35 -7.95
CA LEU A 352 21.73 -18.58 -7.24
C LEU A 352 23.25 -18.72 -7.05
N ALA A 353 24.03 -18.62 -8.14
CA ALA A 353 25.48 -18.77 -8.07
C ALA A 353 26.15 -17.81 -7.08
N GLN A 354 25.64 -16.57 -6.95
CA GLN A 354 26.10 -15.61 -5.94
C GLN A 354 25.85 -16.10 -4.51
N ALA A 355 24.67 -16.67 -4.24
CA ALA A 355 24.34 -17.21 -2.92
C ALA A 355 25.18 -18.46 -2.60
N GLU A 356 25.38 -19.33 -3.59
CA GLU A 356 26.24 -20.52 -3.48
C GLU A 356 27.70 -20.12 -3.16
N GLU A 357 28.19 -19.03 -3.74
CA GLU A 357 29.56 -18.56 -3.49
C GLU A 357 29.73 -18.06 -2.04
N GLU A 358 28.80 -17.28 -1.50
CA GLU A 358 28.85 -16.87 -0.09
C GLU A 358 28.76 -18.08 0.87
N ARG A 359 27.98 -19.10 0.49
CA ARG A 359 27.97 -20.39 1.20
C ARG A 359 29.33 -21.11 1.10
N ARG A 360 29.98 -21.10 -0.06
CA ARG A 360 31.33 -21.69 -0.21
C ARG A 360 32.36 -20.96 0.65
N VAL A 361 32.32 -19.64 0.72
CA VAL A 361 33.17 -18.86 1.62
C VAL A 361 32.99 -19.30 3.06
N ALA A 362 31.75 -19.50 3.53
CA ALA A 362 31.49 -20.02 4.87
C ALA A 362 31.98 -21.46 5.05
N ALA A 363 31.79 -22.33 4.06
CA ALA A 363 32.21 -23.74 4.11
C ALA A 363 33.74 -23.93 4.11
N TYR A 364 34.48 -23.08 3.39
CA TYR A 364 35.94 -23.12 3.30
C TYR A 364 36.63 -22.06 4.16
N SER A 365 35.93 -21.54 5.18
CA SER A 365 36.45 -20.55 6.13
C SER A 365 37.55 -21.12 7.05
N TYR A 366 37.72 -22.44 7.10
CA TYR A 366 38.87 -23.10 7.71
C TYR A 366 40.09 -22.95 6.80
N ASN A 367 40.98 -22.02 7.15
CA ASN A 367 42.29 -21.88 6.51
C ASN A 367 43.39 -22.08 7.57
N PRO A 368 44.09 -23.24 7.59
CA PRO A 368 45.14 -23.52 8.57
C PRO A 368 46.40 -22.67 8.38
N GLU A 369 46.54 -21.93 7.27
CA GLU A 369 47.69 -21.07 6.96
C GLU A 369 47.45 -19.58 7.27
N VAL A 370 46.22 -19.20 7.62
CA VAL A 370 45.89 -17.82 8.00
C VAL A 370 45.95 -17.73 9.52
N ASP A 371 46.99 -17.07 10.02
CA ASP A 371 47.11 -16.72 11.42
C ASP A 371 45.88 -15.90 11.87
N HIS A 372 45.00 -16.55 12.65
CA HIS A 372 43.75 -15.96 13.14
C HIS A 372 43.99 -14.72 14.02
N SER A 373 45.23 -14.47 14.46
CA SER A 373 45.63 -13.25 15.17
C SER A 373 45.51 -11.95 14.34
N ASN A 374 45.39 -12.05 13.02
CA ASN A 374 45.33 -10.90 12.10
C ASN A 374 43.94 -10.62 11.49
N ARG A 375 42.87 -11.30 11.92
CA ARG A 375 41.50 -10.87 11.59
C ARG A 375 41.22 -9.55 12.31
N LYS A 376 41.51 -8.43 11.65
CA LYS A 376 41.10 -7.09 12.10
C LYS A 376 39.61 -7.12 12.44
N SER A 377 39.28 -6.72 13.66
CA SER A 377 37.95 -6.28 14.03
C SER A 377 37.45 -5.28 12.97
N ARG A 378 36.45 -5.70 12.20
CA ARG A 378 35.81 -4.88 11.15
C ARG A 378 34.36 -4.66 11.48
#